data_AF-A0A645HYW7-F1
#
_entry.id   AF-A0A645HYW7-F1
#
_cell.length_a   1.000
_cell.length_b   1.000
_cell.length_c   1.000
_cell.angle_alpha   90.00
_cell.angle_beta   90.00
_cell.angle_gamma   90.00
#
_symmetry.space_group_name_H-M   'P 1'
#
loop_
_entity.id
_entity.type
_entity.pdbx_description
1 polymer ?
#
loop_
_entity_poly.entity_id
_entity_poly.type
_entity_poly.pdbx_seq_one_letter_code
_entity_poly.pdbx_strand_id
1 'polypeptide(L)'
;MRKLSLEARISERKNSLLLYIKESEKIVDFLRLVEASKALLDFENVRIVKSMRNQVNRQVNCETANLAKTVDASVRQVEMIEKLLDKIGVKGLPPNLRDLAMLRLDYPDSTFKEMGVMLDPPLTKSGVAYRMKKLEGFAATILDE
;
A
#
# COMPACT_ATOMS: atom_id res chain seq x y z
N MET A 1 -30.02 29.63 11.45
CA MET A 1 -28.90 28.67 11.62
C MET A 1 -28.67 28.26 13.06
N ARG A 2 -28.21 29.13 13.97
CA ARG A 2 -28.03 28.76 15.41
C ARG A 2 -29.29 28.23 16.09
N LYS A 3 -30.46 28.84 15.84
CA LYS A 3 -31.78 28.33 16.32
C LYS A 3 -32.19 26.97 15.72
N LEU A 4 -31.54 26.55 14.64
CA LEU A 4 -31.78 25.30 13.93
C LEU A 4 -30.65 24.28 14.19
N SER A 5 -29.77 24.55 15.17
CA SER A 5 -28.60 23.71 15.50
C SER A 5 -27.66 23.42 14.32
N LEU A 6 -27.66 24.30 13.30
CA LEU A 6 -26.79 24.20 12.13
C LEU A 6 -25.66 25.23 12.25
N GLU A 7 -24.43 24.73 12.29
CA GLU A 7 -23.23 25.56 12.22
C GLU A 7 -23.00 26.02 10.78
N ALA A 8 -23.06 27.33 10.57
CA ALA A 8 -22.85 27.96 9.28
C ALA A 8 -21.78 29.05 9.42
N ARG A 9 -20.96 29.20 8.38
CA ARG A 9 -19.88 30.19 8.34
C ARG A 9 -20.35 31.41 7.57
N ILE A 10 -19.90 32.59 8.01
CA ILE A 10 -20.16 33.87 7.34
C ILE A 10 -18.88 34.33 6.66
N SER A 11 -19.00 34.86 5.45
CA SER A 11 -17.89 35.47 4.72
C SER A 11 -18.40 36.71 3.99
N GLU A 12 -17.62 37.78 3.98
CA GLU A 12 -17.95 38.98 3.22
C GLU A 12 -17.37 38.92 1.80
N ARG A 13 -18.15 39.32 0.80
CA ARG A 13 -17.69 39.40 -0.60
C ARG A 13 -18.43 40.50 -1.34
N LYS A 14 -17.70 41.43 -1.98
CA LYS A 14 -18.26 42.54 -2.80
C LYS A 14 -19.44 43.27 -2.10
N ASN A 15 -19.23 43.76 -0.88
CA ASN A 15 -20.25 44.44 -0.07
C ASN A 15 -21.48 43.58 0.30
N SER A 16 -21.39 42.25 0.23
CA SER A 16 -22.47 41.32 0.61
C SER A 16 -21.99 40.29 1.64
N LEU A 17 -22.85 39.94 2.59
CA LEU A 17 -22.63 38.86 3.55
C LEU A 17 -23.10 37.53 2.95
N LEU A 18 -22.19 36.56 2.85
CA LEU A 18 -22.46 35.21 2.39
C LEU A 18 -22.49 34.25 3.58
N LEU A 19 -23.60 33.55 3.77
CA LEU A 19 -23.73 32.47 4.74
C LEU A 19 -23.62 31.13 4.01
N TYR A 20 -22.71 30.26 4.45
CA TYR A 20 -22.50 28.97 3.79
C TYR A 20 -22.26 27.82 4.78
N ILE A 21 -22.60 26.61 4.33
CA ILE A 21 -22.33 25.33 5.01
C ILE A 21 -21.37 24.54 4.13
N LYS A 22 -20.30 23.98 4.71
CA LYS A 22 -19.31 23.16 3.98
C LYS A 22 -19.34 21.69 4.36
N GLU A 23 -19.76 21.38 5.59
CA GLU A 23 -19.77 20.01 6.09
C GLU A 23 -20.95 19.24 5.50
N SER A 24 -20.66 18.14 4.81
CA SER A 24 -21.66 17.34 4.10
C SER A 24 -22.80 16.87 5.02
N GLU A 25 -22.49 16.56 6.28
CA GLU A 25 -23.47 16.16 7.30
C GLU A 25 -24.41 17.30 7.65
N LYS A 26 -23.89 18.53 7.77
CA LYS A 26 -24.70 19.72 8.04
C LYS A 26 -25.56 20.12 6.84
N ILE A 27 -25.10 19.84 5.61
CA ILE A 27 -25.92 20.02 4.41
C ILE A 27 -27.10 19.03 4.42
N VAL A 28 -26.86 17.78 4.79
CA VAL A 28 -27.90 16.74 4.96
C VAL A 28 -28.90 17.14 6.04
N ASP A 29 -28.43 17.57 7.21
CA ASP A 29 -29.29 18.03 8.31
C ASP A 29 -30.16 19.22 7.89
N PHE A 30 -29.59 20.16 7.12
CA PHE A 30 -30.36 21.28 6.57
C PHE A 30 -31.43 20.81 5.58
N LEU A 31 -31.09 19.94 4.62
CA LEU A 31 -32.04 19.41 3.64
C LEU A 31 -33.18 18.62 4.30
N ARG A 32 -32.88 17.88 5.38
CA ARG A 32 -33.88 17.21 6.22
C ARG A 32 -34.83 18.21 6.89
N LEU A 33 -34.27 19.25 7.49
CA LEU A 33 -35.02 20.26 8.25
C LEU A 33 -36.00 21.06 7.37
N VAL A 34 -35.61 21.34 6.12
CA VAL A 34 -36.47 22.06 5.16
C VAL A 34 -37.34 21.11 4.32
N GLU A 35 -37.39 19.82 4.69
CA GLU A 35 -38.22 18.80 4.04
C GLU A 35 -37.94 18.61 2.54
N ALA A 36 -36.71 18.88 2.10
CA ALA A 36 -36.29 18.74 0.71
C ALA A 36 -35.89 17.30 0.38
N SER A 37 -36.80 16.34 0.54
CA SER A 37 -36.51 14.90 0.47
C SER A 37 -35.86 14.46 -0.84
N LYS A 38 -36.30 15.00 -1.99
CA LYS A 38 -35.69 14.68 -3.30
C LYS A 38 -34.23 15.12 -3.37
N ALA A 39 -33.96 16.37 -3.00
CA ALA A 39 -32.60 16.91 -2.99
C ALA A 39 -31.69 16.19 -1.99
N LEU A 40 -32.22 15.78 -0.83
CA LEU A 40 -31.51 14.98 0.15
C LEU A 40 -31.09 13.62 -0.42
N LEU A 41 -32.01 12.91 -1.07
CA LEU A 41 -31.72 11.60 -1.68
C LEU A 41 -30.68 11.73 -2.79
N ASP A 42 -30.82 12.71 -3.67
CA ASP A 42 -29.86 12.99 -4.74
C ASP A 42 -28.47 13.31 -4.16
N PHE A 43 -28.40 14.10 -3.09
CA PHE A 43 -27.15 14.45 -2.40
C PHE A 43 -26.47 13.23 -1.77
N GLU A 44 -27.22 12.40 -1.02
CA GLU A 44 -26.67 11.20 -0.39
C GLU A 44 -26.21 10.17 -1.42
N ASN A 45 -26.94 9.99 -2.52
CA ASN A 45 -26.52 9.11 -3.62
C ASN A 45 -25.14 9.49 -4.16
N VAL A 46 -24.91 10.78 -4.43
CA VAL A 46 -23.61 11.28 -4.88
C VAL A 46 -22.54 11.08 -3.82
N ARG A 47 -22.86 11.35 -2.54
CA ARG A 47 -21.93 11.19 -1.42
C ARG A 47 -21.49 9.73 -1.24
N ILE A 48 -22.42 8.79 -1.30
CA ILE A 48 -22.18 7.35 -1.17
C ILE A 48 -21.26 6.88 -2.30
N VAL A 49 -21.60 7.18 -3.55
CA VAL A 49 -20.79 6.78 -4.72
C VAL A 49 -19.38 7.36 -4.63
N LYS A 50 -19.24 8.63 -4.24
CA LYS A 50 -17.93 9.27 -4.05
C LYS A 50 -17.13 8.61 -2.93
N SER A 51 -17.77 8.28 -1.80
CA SER A 51 -17.13 7.60 -0.67
C SER A 51 -16.61 6.22 -1.08
N MET A 52 -17.44 5.41 -1.74
CA MET A 52 -17.06 4.10 -2.27
C MET A 52 -15.89 4.19 -3.23
N ARG A 53 -15.94 5.09 -4.23
CA ARG A 53 -14.84 5.30 -5.18
C ARG A 53 -13.54 5.69 -4.47
N ASN A 54 -13.61 6.59 -3.49
CA ASN A 54 -12.43 7.00 -2.74
C ASN A 54 -11.84 5.85 -1.90
N GLN A 55 -12.68 5.00 -1.32
CA GLN A 55 -12.23 3.81 -0.60
C GLN A 55 -11.51 2.84 -1.53
N VAL A 56 -12.11 2.52 -2.69
CA VAL A 56 -11.52 1.64 -3.70
C VAL A 56 -10.21 2.22 -4.22
N ASN A 57 -10.17 3.50 -4.58
CA ASN A 57 -8.95 4.14 -5.06
C ASN A 57 -7.81 4.06 -4.03
N ARG A 58 -8.11 4.28 -2.75
CA ARG A 58 -7.09 4.15 -1.69
C ARG A 58 -6.60 2.71 -1.53
N GLN A 59 -7.50 1.74 -1.61
CA GLN A 59 -7.15 0.33 -1.52
C GLN A 59 -6.25 -0.10 -2.69
N VAL A 60 -6.70 0.16 -3.92
CA VAL A 60 -5.96 -0.19 -5.15
C VAL A 60 -4.59 0.51 -5.18
N ASN A 61 -4.51 1.78 -4.79
CA ASN A 61 -3.23 2.50 -4.73
C ASN A 61 -2.27 1.86 -3.72
N CYS A 62 -2.77 1.44 -2.55
CA CYS A 62 -1.97 0.77 -1.53
C CYS A 62 -1.44 -0.59 -2.03
N GLU A 63 -2.33 -1.41 -2.61
CA GLU A 63 -1.97 -2.71 -3.17
C GLU A 63 -0.96 -2.58 -4.31
N THR A 64 -1.19 -1.67 -5.25
CA THR A 64 -0.29 -1.39 -6.38
C THR A 64 1.09 -0.93 -5.89
N ALA A 65 1.15 -0.01 -4.93
CA ALA A 65 2.42 0.46 -4.38
C ALA A 65 3.19 -0.65 -3.63
N ASN A 66 2.48 -1.54 -2.93
CA ASN A 66 3.10 -2.67 -2.25
C ASN A 66 3.60 -3.74 -3.24
N LEU A 67 2.85 -4.01 -4.30
CA LEU A 67 3.26 -4.93 -5.36
C LEU A 67 4.50 -4.39 -6.08
N ALA A 68 4.50 -3.12 -6.48
CA ALA A 68 5.65 -2.48 -7.13
C ALA A 68 6.94 -2.61 -6.29
N LYS A 69 6.87 -2.28 -4.99
CA LYS A 69 8.01 -2.45 -4.07
C LYS A 69 8.49 -3.89 -3.96
N THR A 70 7.57 -4.85 -4.03
CA THR A 70 7.89 -6.28 -3.94
C THR A 70 8.59 -6.76 -5.22
N VAL A 71 8.09 -6.34 -6.39
CA VAL A 71 8.71 -6.64 -7.69
C VAL A 71 10.10 -6.02 -7.76
N ASP A 72 10.25 -4.72 -7.45
CA ASP A 72 11.53 -4.03 -7.46
C ASP A 72 12.56 -4.67 -6.51
N ALA A 73 12.11 -5.17 -5.35
CA ALA A 73 12.97 -5.90 -4.44
C ALA A 73 13.38 -7.27 -5.01
N SER A 74 12.45 -7.99 -5.66
CA SER A 74 12.75 -9.29 -6.25
C SER A 74 13.75 -9.18 -7.40
N VAL A 75 13.55 -8.22 -8.30
CA VAL A 75 14.49 -7.96 -9.43
C VAL A 75 15.89 -7.68 -8.90
N ARG A 76 16.04 -6.78 -7.93
CA ARG A 76 17.35 -6.49 -7.31
C ARG A 76 17.97 -7.70 -6.63
N GLN A 77 17.16 -8.55 -5.99
CA GLN A 77 17.64 -9.78 -5.35
C GLN A 77 18.13 -10.79 -6.39
N VAL A 78 17.40 -10.98 -7.49
CA VAL A 78 17.81 -11.87 -8.58
C VAL A 78 19.14 -11.41 -9.18
N GLU A 79 19.24 -10.15 -9.59
CA GLU A 79 20.47 -9.59 -10.17
C GLU A 79 21.68 -9.71 -9.22
N MET A 80 21.47 -9.45 -7.93
CA MET A 80 22.50 -9.60 -6.92
C MET A 80 22.94 -11.05 -6.77
N ILE A 81 21.99 -12.00 -6.73
CA ILE A 81 22.29 -13.43 -6.61
C ILE A 81 23.07 -13.91 -7.84
N GLU A 82 22.64 -13.53 -9.05
CA GLU A 82 23.34 -13.88 -10.30
C GLU A 82 24.80 -13.41 -10.28
N LYS A 83 25.03 -12.13 -9.97
CA LYS A 83 26.40 -11.57 -9.85
C LYS A 83 27.24 -12.29 -8.79
N LEU A 84 26.63 -12.62 -7.65
CA LEU A 84 27.30 -13.34 -6.59
C LEU A 84 27.69 -14.75 -7.06
N LEU A 85 26.79 -15.45 -7.73
CA LEU A 85 27.04 -16.79 -8.27
C LEU A 85 28.11 -16.78 -9.38
N ASP A 86 28.14 -15.76 -10.22
CA ASP A 86 29.19 -15.61 -11.24
C ASP A 86 30.58 -15.46 -10.61
N LYS A 87 30.69 -14.81 -9.45
CA LYS A 87 31.98 -14.55 -8.77
C LYS A 87 32.50 -15.75 -7.99
N ILE A 88 31.66 -16.41 -7.21
CA ILE A 88 32.10 -17.47 -6.27
C ILE A 88 31.51 -18.87 -6.57
N GLY A 89 30.58 -18.96 -7.50
CA GLY A 89 29.83 -20.17 -7.79
C GLY A 89 28.86 -20.57 -6.67
N VAL A 90 27.93 -21.47 -6.99
CA VAL A 90 26.91 -21.96 -6.04
C VAL A 90 27.52 -22.63 -4.80
N LYS A 91 28.67 -23.29 -4.96
CA LYS A 91 29.39 -23.96 -3.86
C LYS A 91 30.02 -22.99 -2.88
N GLY A 92 30.28 -21.74 -3.29
CA GLY A 92 30.80 -20.68 -2.43
C GLY A 92 29.76 -20.14 -1.43
N LEU A 93 28.47 -20.42 -1.64
CA LEU A 93 27.42 -20.01 -0.72
C LEU A 93 27.33 -20.94 0.50
N PRO A 94 27.22 -20.37 1.72
CA PRO A 94 26.81 -21.13 2.90
C PRO A 94 25.52 -21.91 2.63
N PRO A 95 25.39 -23.18 3.09
CA PRO A 95 24.25 -24.03 2.74
C PRO A 95 22.89 -23.38 3.02
N ASN A 96 22.75 -22.74 4.17
CA ASN A 96 21.54 -22.05 4.59
C ASN A 96 21.16 -20.85 3.70
N LEU A 97 22.11 -20.21 3.03
CA LEU A 97 21.87 -19.11 2.10
C LEU A 97 21.68 -19.59 0.66
N ARG A 98 22.33 -20.69 0.30
CA ARG A 98 22.26 -21.31 -1.01
C ARG A 98 20.84 -21.69 -1.39
N ASP A 99 20.12 -22.38 -0.51
CA ASP A 99 18.77 -22.85 -0.81
C ASP A 99 17.83 -21.68 -1.08
N LEU A 100 17.95 -20.60 -0.30
CA LEU A 100 17.17 -19.39 -0.50
C LEU A 100 17.57 -18.66 -1.80
N ALA A 101 18.86 -18.62 -2.12
CA ALA A 101 19.35 -17.99 -3.34
C ALA A 101 18.81 -18.70 -4.59
N MET A 102 18.90 -20.03 -4.62
CA MET A 102 18.38 -20.84 -5.72
C MET A 102 16.86 -20.69 -5.84
N LEU A 103 16.15 -20.76 -4.71
CA LEU A 103 14.69 -20.62 -4.70
C LEU A 103 14.23 -19.25 -5.23
N ARG A 104 14.98 -18.17 -4.94
CA ARG A 104 14.68 -16.84 -5.47
C ARG A 104 14.91 -16.76 -6.98
N LEU A 105 15.92 -17.44 -7.52
CA LEU A 105 16.17 -17.50 -8.97
C LEU A 105 15.12 -18.34 -9.69
N ASP A 106 14.75 -19.50 -9.12
CA ASP A 106 13.79 -20.42 -9.72
C ASP A 106 12.35 -19.85 -9.67
N TYR A 107 12.04 -19.07 -8.63
CA TYR A 107 10.72 -18.50 -8.38
C TYR A 107 10.79 -16.99 -8.07
N PRO A 108 11.13 -16.15 -9.05
CA PRO A 108 11.30 -14.71 -8.85
C PRO A 108 10.00 -14.01 -8.44
N ASP A 109 8.85 -14.53 -8.87
CA ASP A 109 7.53 -13.96 -8.54
C ASP A 109 7.01 -14.39 -7.15
N SER A 110 7.67 -15.35 -6.49
CA SER A 110 7.21 -15.85 -5.20
C SER A 110 7.45 -14.83 -4.08
N THR A 111 6.46 -14.70 -3.20
CA THR A 111 6.60 -13.92 -1.97
C THR A 111 7.52 -14.62 -0.97
N PHE A 112 8.07 -13.86 -0.02
CA PHE A 112 8.82 -14.44 1.11
C PHE A 112 8.02 -15.46 1.92
N LYS A 113 6.68 -15.37 1.93
CA LYS A 113 5.83 -16.34 2.62
C LYS A 113 5.80 -17.67 1.86
N GLU A 114 5.59 -17.63 0.55
CA GLU A 114 5.55 -18.82 -0.29
C GLU A 114 6.92 -19.51 -0.32
N MET A 115 7.99 -18.75 -0.51
CA MET A 115 9.35 -19.29 -0.43
C MET A 115 9.65 -19.94 0.93
N GLY A 116 9.13 -19.37 2.02
CA GLY A 116 9.29 -19.95 3.36
C GLY A 116 8.66 -21.34 3.49
N VAL A 117 7.56 -21.61 2.77
CA VAL A 117 6.91 -22.92 2.74
C VAL A 117 7.69 -23.91 1.88
N MET A 118 8.40 -23.44 0.85
CA MET A 118 9.19 -24.29 -0.05
C MET A 118 10.56 -24.67 0.53
N LEU A 119 11.06 -23.96 1.55
CA LEU A 119 12.31 -24.27 2.23
C LEU A 119 12.17 -25.49 3.15
N ASP A 120 13.26 -26.22 3.33
CA ASP A 120 13.37 -27.30 4.32
C ASP A 120 14.56 -27.03 5.27
N PRO A 121 14.33 -26.80 6.58
CA PRO A 121 13.02 -26.70 7.24
C PRO A 121 12.26 -25.44 6.82
N PRO A 122 10.91 -25.47 6.88
CA PRO A 122 10.08 -24.34 6.51
C PRO A 122 10.30 -23.15 7.43
N LEU A 123 10.21 -21.94 6.86
CA LEU A 123 10.39 -20.68 7.56
C LEU A 123 9.14 -19.80 7.48
N THR A 124 8.99 -18.96 8.50
CA THR A 124 8.04 -17.85 8.44
C THR A 124 8.53 -16.77 7.47
N LYS A 125 7.61 -15.92 7.00
CA LYS A 125 7.94 -14.74 6.17
C LYS A 125 9.11 -13.93 6.76
N SER A 126 9.10 -13.70 8.08
CA SER A 126 10.15 -12.93 8.76
C SER A 126 11.48 -13.70 8.81
N GLY A 127 11.45 -15.03 8.95
CA GLY A 127 12.64 -15.88 8.89
C GLY A 127 13.30 -15.83 7.52
N VAL A 128 12.51 -15.90 6.44
CA VAL A 128 13.00 -15.73 5.07
C VAL A 128 13.59 -14.34 4.85
N ALA A 129 12.88 -13.28 5.29
CA ALA A 129 13.37 -11.91 5.17
C ALA A 129 14.70 -11.70 5.89
N TYR A 130 14.86 -12.26 7.10
CA TYR A 130 16.12 -12.20 7.84
C TYR A 130 17.26 -12.92 7.11
N ARG A 131 16.98 -14.10 6.54
CA ARG A 131 17.96 -14.88 5.78
C ARG A 131 18.33 -14.19 4.47
N MET A 132 17.37 -13.57 3.78
CA MET A 132 17.62 -12.76 2.59
C MET A 132 18.52 -11.56 2.91
N LYS A 133 18.27 -10.87 4.03
CA LYS A 133 19.14 -9.78 4.49
C LYS A 133 20.58 -10.26 4.78
N LYS A 134 20.75 -11.47 5.30
CA LYS A 134 22.08 -12.08 5.46
C LYS A 134 22.74 -12.38 4.12
N LEU A 135 21.99 -12.87 3.14
CA LEU A 135 22.47 -13.10 1.78
C LEU A 135 22.90 -11.79 1.11
N GLU A 136 22.09 -10.73 1.23
CA GLU A 136 22.44 -9.39 0.76
C GLU A 136 23.72 -8.85 1.42
N GLY A 137 23.88 -9.02 2.74
CA GLY A 137 25.09 -8.63 3.45
C GLY A 137 26.33 -9.43 3.02
N PHE A 138 26.17 -10.75 2.83
CA PHE A 138 27.25 -11.60 2.32
C PHE A 138 27.63 -11.22 0.88
N ALA A 139 26.64 -10.93 0.03
CA ALA A 139 26.86 -10.47 -1.33
C ALA A 139 27.65 -9.16 -1.36
N ALA A 140 27.30 -8.19 -0.49
CA ALA A 140 28.03 -6.93 -0.40
C ALA A 140 29.51 -7.14 -0.04
N THR A 141 29.81 -7.97 0.96
CA THR A 141 31.21 -8.28 1.33
C THR A 141 32.00 -8.88 0.18
N ILE A 142 31.38 -9.76 -0.62
CA ILE A 142 32.05 -10.44 -1.72
C ILE A 142 32.13 -9.59 -2.98
N LEU A 143 31.14 -8.76 -3.28
CA LEU A 143 31.05 -7.99 -4.53
C LEU A 143 31.76 -6.63 -4.47
N ASP A 144 31.90 -6.05 -3.27
CA ASP A 144 32.62 -4.78 -3.07
C ASP A 144 34.16 -4.95 -2.99
N GLU A 145 34.66 -6.20 -2.99
CA GLU A 145 36.08 -6.57 -3.16
C GLU A 145 36.50 -6.63 -4.63
#